data_AF-A0A2D7N627-F1
#
_entry.id   AF-A0A2D7N627-F1
#
_cell.length_a   1.000
_cell.length_b   1.000
_cell.length_c   1.000
_cell.angle_alpha   90.00
_cell.angle_beta   90.00
_cell.angle_gamma   90.00
#
_symmetry.space_group_name_H-M   'P 1'
#
loop_
_entity.id
_entity.type
_entity.pdbx_description
1 polymer ?
#
loop_
_entity_poly.entity_id
_entity_poly.type
_entity_poly.pdbx_seq_one_letter_code
_entity_poly.pdbx_strand_id
1 'polypeptide(L)'
;MFFGRFLITLNCVLYAAIALWALFAPQSVLQGLGIEAMSQAAIIEMQVLVAGSFLGFCVLLCGGILDQRKTKRSLIGLFMINAAWLLTRCIALLEGLSQENSTYLYMGFELAMLILVLIALRQVNGPRGRTLFRQEEASF
;
A
#
# COMPACT_ATOMS: atom_id res chain seq x y z
N MET A 1 9.42 -16.56 -0.69
CA MET A 1 8.35 -15.74 -0.06
C MET A 1 7.46 -15.16 -1.15
N PHE A 2 6.64 -16.03 -1.75
CA PHE A 2 5.75 -15.66 -2.86
C PHE A 2 4.65 -14.70 -2.38
N PHE A 3 4.03 -15.00 -1.23
CA PHE A 3 2.92 -14.24 -0.68
C PHE A 3 3.21 -12.74 -0.48
N GLY A 4 4.34 -12.38 0.14
CA GLY A 4 4.71 -10.98 0.32
C GLY A 4 4.95 -10.22 -0.99
N ARG A 5 5.61 -10.86 -1.97
CA ARG A 5 5.83 -10.27 -3.31
C ARG A 5 4.52 -10.12 -4.08
N PHE A 6 3.61 -11.08 -3.93
CA PHE A 6 2.26 -11.02 -4.50
C PHE A 6 1.49 -9.81 -3.94
N LEU A 7 1.46 -9.63 -2.62
CA LEU A 7 0.80 -8.47 -1.99
C LEU A 7 1.38 -7.13 -2.48
N ILE A 8 2.71 -7.02 -2.56
CA ILE A 8 3.37 -5.82 -3.08
C ILE A 8 2.95 -5.58 -4.53
N THR A 9 2.98 -6.62 -5.37
CA THR A 9 2.64 -6.50 -6.80
C THR A 9 1.19 -6.08 -6.99
N LEU A 10 0.25 -6.69 -6.27
CA LEU A 10 -1.16 -6.34 -6.32
C LEU A 10 -1.38 -4.86 -5.98
N ASN A 11 -0.73 -4.37 -4.92
CA ASN A 11 -0.86 -2.97 -4.51
C ASN A 11 -0.20 -2.02 -5.50
N CYS A 12 0.98 -2.36 -6.05
CA CYS A 12 1.59 -1.56 -7.11
C CYS A 12 0.69 -1.47 -8.35
N VAL A 13 0.01 -2.56 -8.73
CA VAL A 13 -0.94 -2.54 -9.85
C VAL A 13 -2.13 -1.62 -9.54
N LEU A 14 -2.71 -1.71 -8.34
CA LEU A 14 -3.79 -0.82 -7.90
C LEU A 14 -3.36 0.65 -7.90
N TYR A 15 -2.18 0.94 -7.36
CA TYR A 15 -1.63 2.30 -7.31
C TYR A 15 -1.36 2.85 -8.70
N ALA A 16 -0.77 2.05 -9.60
CA ALA A 16 -0.57 2.43 -10.99
C ALA A 16 -1.90 2.68 -11.70
N ALA A 17 -2.91 1.84 -11.49
CA ALA A 17 -4.23 2.03 -12.07
C ALA A 17 -4.89 3.34 -11.59
N ILE A 18 -4.84 3.64 -10.29
CA ILE A 18 -5.37 4.88 -9.72
C ILE A 18 -4.60 6.09 -10.27
N ALA A 19 -3.26 6.01 -10.35
CA ALA A 19 -2.45 7.09 -10.90
C ALA A 19 -2.77 7.37 -12.36
N LEU A 20 -2.87 6.34 -13.20
CA LEU A 20 -3.23 6.48 -14.60
C LEU A 20 -4.67 7.01 -14.74
N TRP A 21 -5.59 6.57 -13.89
CA TRP A 21 -6.96 7.08 -13.89
C TRP A 21 -7.01 8.59 -13.56
N ALA A 22 -6.25 9.03 -12.55
CA ALA A 22 -6.11 10.44 -12.22
C ALA A 22 -5.46 11.25 -13.37
N LEU A 23 -4.46 10.69 -14.07
CA LEU A 23 -3.81 11.37 -15.20
C LEU A 23 -4.70 11.51 -16.44
N PHE A 24 -5.46 10.46 -16.79
CA PHE A 24 -6.22 10.44 -18.04
C PHE A 24 -7.67 10.89 -17.90
N ALA A 25 -8.28 10.74 -16.73
CA ALA A 25 -9.67 11.14 -16.49
C ALA A 25 -9.84 11.82 -15.12
N PRO A 26 -9.12 12.93 -14.85
CA PRO A 26 -9.13 13.60 -13.55
C PRO A 26 -10.51 14.07 -13.12
N GLN A 27 -11.35 14.51 -14.07
CA GLN A 27 -12.71 14.94 -13.78
C GLN A 27 -13.58 13.81 -13.24
N SER A 28 -13.42 12.58 -13.75
CA SER A 28 -14.16 11.43 -13.23
C SER A 28 -13.75 11.08 -11.80
N VAL A 29 -12.47 11.25 -11.47
CA VAL A 29 -11.97 11.05 -10.10
C VAL A 29 -12.49 12.14 -9.16
N LEU A 30 -12.47 13.41 -9.59
CA LEU A 30 -13.04 14.52 -8.82
C LEU A 30 -14.54 14.34 -8.57
N GLN A 31 -15.30 13.96 -9.59
CA GLN A 31 -16.73 13.65 -9.47
C GLN A 31 -16.97 12.48 -8.51
N GLY A 32 -16.15 11.42 -8.60
CA GLY A 32 -16.22 10.28 -7.67
C GLY A 32 -15.90 10.65 -6.22
N LEU A 33 -15.12 11.72 -6.00
CA LEU A 33 -14.83 12.28 -4.68
C LEU A 33 -15.87 13.33 -4.24
N GLY A 34 -16.84 13.68 -5.09
CA GLY A 34 -17.79 14.76 -4.83
C GLY A 34 -17.15 16.15 -4.80
N ILE A 35 -16.01 16.33 -5.47
CA ILE A 35 -15.24 17.59 -5.50
C ILE A 35 -15.43 18.26 -6.85
N GLU A 36 -15.80 19.54 -6.84
CA GLU A 36 -15.78 20.38 -8.04
C GLU A 36 -14.45 21.15 -8.14
N ALA A 37 -13.76 21.02 -9.27
CA ALA A 37 -12.58 21.82 -9.52
C ALA A 37 -12.98 23.25 -9.91
N MET A 38 -12.52 24.22 -9.12
CA MET A 38 -12.78 25.64 -9.36
C MET A 38 -11.96 26.22 -10.53
N SER A 39 -10.93 25.51 -11.01
CA SER A 39 -10.07 25.93 -12.12
C SER A 39 -9.32 24.77 -12.75
N GLN A 40 -8.78 24.96 -13.95
CA GLN A 40 -7.86 24.00 -14.58
C GLN A 40 -6.59 23.78 -13.75
N ALA A 41 -6.10 24.82 -13.06
CA ALA A 41 -4.95 24.69 -12.17
C ALA A 41 -5.24 23.72 -11.02
N ALA A 42 -6.43 23.78 -10.42
CA ALA A 42 -6.84 22.84 -9.38
C ALA A 42 -6.90 21.39 -9.87
N ILE A 43 -7.29 21.17 -11.14
CA ILE A 43 -7.26 19.85 -11.77
C ILE A 43 -5.81 19.35 -11.88
N ILE A 44 -4.90 20.18 -12.38
CA ILE A 44 -3.48 19.82 -12.53
C ILE A 44 -2.85 19.50 -11.16
N GLU A 45 -3.10 20.32 -10.15
CA GLU A 45 -2.58 20.08 -8.79
C GLU A 45 -3.09 18.76 -8.23
N MET A 46 -4.38 18.44 -8.40
CA MET A 46 -4.93 17.16 -8.00
C MET A 46 -4.28 15.98 -8.73
N GLN A 47 -4.01 16.11 -10.03
CA GLN A 47 -3.28 15.08 -10.78
C GLN A 47 -1.87 14.87 -10.24
N VAL A 48 -1.14 15.96 -9.97
CA VAL A 48 0.20 15.90 -9.41
C VAL A 48 0.18 15.24 -8.04
N LEU A 49 -0.74 15.64 -7.15
CA LEU A 49 -0.86 15.08 -5.82
C LEU A 49 -1.24 13.60 -5.84
N VAL A 50 -2.28 13.23 -6.58
CA VAL A 50 -2.76 11.85 -6.64
C VAL A 50 -1.79 11.00 -7.44
N ALA A 51 -1.61 11.26 -8.74
CA ALA A 51 -0.79 10.42 -9.59
C ALA A 51 0.68 10.41 -9.16
N GLY A 52 1.23 11.55 -8.76
CA GLY A 52 2.60 11.64 -8.26
C GLY A 52 2.80 10.80 -7.00
N SER A 53 1.88 10.85 -6.04
CA SER A 53 1.97 10.05 -4.80
C SER A 53 1.89 8.55 -5.09
N PHE A 54 0.89 8.13 -5.88
CA PHE A 54 0.69 6.71 -6.19
C PHE A 54 1.83 6.12 -7.04
N LEU A 55 2.37 6.88 -8.01
CA LEU A 55 3.57 6.46 -8.74
C LEU A 55 4.80 6.42 -7.84
N GLY A 56 4.95 7.39 -6.93
CA GLY A 56 6.00 7.39 -5.91
C GLY A 56 5.95 6.14 -5.03
N PHE A 57 4.76 5.74 -4.57
CA PHE A 57 4.57 4.49 -3.82
C PHE A 57 4.98 3.28 -4.64
N CYS A 58 4.57 3.18 -5.91
CA CYS A 58 5.01 2.11 -6.81
C CYS A 58 6.53 2.01 -6.89
N VAL A 59 7.24 3.14 -7.06
CA VAL A 59 8.70 3.16 -7.16
C VAL A 59 9.35 2.68 -5.85
N LEU A 60 8.87 3.15 -4.70
CA LEU A 60 9.38 2.75 -3.39
C LEU A 60 9.17 1.24 -3.12
N LEU A 61 8.07 0.68 -3.60
CA LEU A 61 7.67 -0.70 -3.36
C LEU A 61 8.25 -1.69 -4.38
N CYS A 62 8.49 -1.26 -5.62
CA CYS A 62 8.93 -2.11 -6.73
C CYS A 62 10.25 -2.84 -6.43
N GLY A 63 11.14 -2.24 -5.65
CA GLY A 63 12.38 -2.88 -5.21
C GLY A 63 12.17 -4.24 -4.52
N GLY A 64 11.07 -4.41 -3.77
CA GLY A 64 10.73 -5.66 -3.10
C GLY A 64 10.06 -6.69 -3.99
N ILE A 65 9.61 -6.30 -5.19
CA ILE A 65 9.12 -7.20 -6.24
C ILE A 65 10.32 -7.86 -6.92
N LEU A 66 11.33 -7.09 -7.29
CA LEU A 66 12.48 -7.56 -8.07
C LEU A 66 13.54 -8.25 -7.19
N ASP A 67 13.79 -7.74 -5.99
CA ASP A 67 14.85 -8.23 -5.11
C ASP A 67 14.28 -8.77 -3.78
N GLN A 68 14.52 -10.05 -3.52
CA GLN A 68 14.07 -10.73 -2.31
C GLN A 68 14.68 -10.13 -1.02
N ARG A 69 15.88 -9.54 -1.10
CA ARG A 69 16.51 -8.86 0.04
C ARG A 69 15.76 -7.59 0.43
N LYS A 70 15.10 -6.94 -0.54
CA LYS A 70 14.34 -5.70 -0.36
C LYS A 70 12.86 -5.96 -0.02
N THR A 71 12.34 -7.18 -0.21
CA THR A 71 10.94 -7.53 0.08
C THR A 71 10.51 -7.14 1.50
N LYS A 72 11.34 -7.34 2.52
CA LYS A 72 11.01 -6.91 3.90
C LYS A 72 10.80 -5.40 3.98
N ARG A 73 11.70 -4.60 3.39
CA ARG A 73 11.62 -3.14 3.38
C ARG A 73 10.37 -2.67 2.65
N SER A 74 10.05 -3.25 1.51
CA SER A 74 8.84 -2.92 0.75
C SER A 74 7.56 -3.33 1.49
N LEU A 75 7.55 -4.46 2.19
CA LEU A 75 6.40 -4.82 3.04
C LEU A 75 6.20 -3.84 4.21
N ILE A 76 7.29 -3.35 4.83
CA ILE A 76 7.21 -2.30 5.84
C ILE A 76 6.65 -1.01 5.23
N GLY A 77 7.11 -0.62 4.03
CA GLY A 77 6.56 0.53 3.31
C GLY A 77 5.07 0.37 3.02
N LEU A 78 4.66 -0.81 2.53
CA LEU A 78 3.26 -1.11 2.24
C LEU A 78 2.39 -1.08 3.51
N PHE A 79 2.92 -1.58 4.63
CA PHE A 79 2.28 -1.48 5.95
C PHE A 79 2.09 -0.01 6.35
N MET A 80 3.13 0.82 6.25
CA MET A 80 3.05 2.24 6.61
C MET A 80 2.01 3.00 5.78
N ILE A 81 1.94 2.74 4.47
CA ILE A 81 0.96 3.39 3.58
C ILE A 81 -0.48 3.01 3.99
N ASN A 82 -0.77 1.71 4.14
CA ASN A 82 -2.10 1.25 4.52
C ASN A 82 -2.47 1.70 5.95
N ALA A 83 -1.51 1.73 6.87
CA ALA A 83 -1.74 2.18 8.24
C ALA A 83 -2.05 3.67 8.29
N ALA A 84 -1.34 4.48 7.49
CA ALA A 84 -1.61 5.91 7.37
C ALA A 84 -3.02 6.16 6.83
N TRP A 85 -3.44 5.47 5.76
CA TRP A 85 -4.80 5.62 5.24
C TRP A 85 -5.88 5.23 6.26
N LEU A 86 -5.73 4.08 6.91
CA LEU A 86 -6.67 3.64 7.93
C LEU A 86 -6.75 4.66 9.08
N LEU A 87 -5.61 5.18 9.53
CA LEU A 87 -5.55 6.17 10.61
C LEU A 87 -6.20 7.49 10.20
N THR A 88 -5.94 7.98 9.00
CA THR A 88 -6.59 9.20 8.48
C THR A 88 -8.11 9.03 8.38
N ARG A 89 -8.60 7.85 7.94
CA ARG A 89 -10.05 7.57 7.94
C ARG A 89 -10.64 7.50 9.34
N CYS A 90 -9.95 6.88 10.29
CA CYS A 90 -10.38 6.85 11.68
C CYS A 90 -10.52 8.28 12.25
N ILE A 91 -9.55 9.16 12.00
CA ILE A 91 -9.61 10.56 12.43
C ILE A 91 -10.81 11.26 11.77
N ALA A 92 -10.99 11.12 10.47
CA ALA A 92 -12.12 11.73 9.77
C ALA A 92 -13.49 11.27 10.33
N LEU A 93 -13.63 9.99 10.67
CA LEU A 93 -14.85 9.46 11.30
C LEU A 93 -15.06 9.99 12.73
N LEU A 94 -13.98 10.17 13.50
CA LEU A 94 -14.04 10.77 14.84
C LEU A 94 -14.45 12.25 14.78
N GLU A 95 -14.07 12.96 13.72
CA GLU A 95 -14.49 14.34 13.44
C GLU A 95 -15.93 14.44 12.91
N GLY A 96 -16.61 13.31 12.70
CA GLY A 96 -17.98 13.26 12.21
C GLY A 96 -18.12 13.51 10.71
N LEU A 97 -17.03 13.43 9.95
CA LEU A 97 -17.06 13.54 8.48
C LEU A 97 -17.69 12.28 7.85
N SER A 98 -18.38 12.48 6.72
CA SER A 98 -19.42 11.64 6.10
C SER A 98 -19.42 10.11 6.37
N GLN A 99 -20.58 9.61 6.80
CA GLN A 99 -20.93 8.20 7.04
C GLN A 99 -21.42 7.47 5.78
N GLU A 100 -20.78 7.68 4.64
CA GLU A 100 -21.17 6.93 3.44
C GLU A 100 -20.78 5.45 3.62
N ASN A 101 -21.66 4.51 3.23
CA ASN A 101 -21.41 3.06 3.41
C ASN A 101 -20.11 2.61 2.71
N SER A 102 -19.71 3.31 1.65
CA SER A 102 -18.44 3.12 0.93
C SER A 102 -17.22 3.28 1.85
N THR A 103 -17.25 4.22 2.79
CA THR A 103 -16.15 4.49 3.75
C THR A 103 -15.83 3.27 4.61
N TYR A 104 -16.86 2.57 5.11
CA TYR A 104 -16.67 1.36 5.92
C TYR A 104 -16.11 0.19 5.09
N LEU A 105 -16.50 0.07 3.82
CA LEU A 105 -15.94 -0.95 2.92
C LEU A 105 -14.44 -0.73 2.69
N TYR A 106 -14.03 0.51 2.42
CA TYR A 106 -12.62 0.83 2.27
C TYR A 106 -11.83 0.63 3.56
N MET A 107 -12.39 1.00 4.71
CA MET A 107 -11.77 0.76 6.01
C MET A 107 -11.57 -0.73 6.29
N GLY A 108 -12.56 -1.56 5.95
CA GLY A 108 -12.45 -3.02 6.01
C GLY A 108 -11.37 -3.57 5.08
N PHE A 109 -11.27 -3.05 3.86
CA PHE A 109 -10.21 -3.39 2.91
C PHE A 109 -8.81 -3.02 3.45
N GLU A 110 -8.63 -1.80 3.97
CA GLU A 110 -7.37 -1.32 4.55
C GLU A 110 -6.94 -2.18 5.75
N LEU A 111 -7.89 -2.51 6.63
CA LEU A 111 -7.65 -3.39 7.77
C LEU A 111 -7.26 -4.81 7.34
N ALA A 112 -7.98 -5.39 6.37
CA ALA A 112 -7.67 -6.70 5.81
C ALA A 112 -6.26 -6.71 5.19
N MET A 113 -5.93 -5.67 4.40
CA MET A 113 -4.59 -5.50 3.82
C MET A 113 -3.51 -5.41 4.89
N LEU A 114 -3.72 -4.65 5.96
CA LEU A 114 -2.78 -4.58 7.09
C LEU A 114 -2.55 -5.94 7.74
N ILE A 115 -3.61 -6.72 7.97
CA ILE A 115 -3.50 -8.07 8.53
C ILE A 115 -2.69 -8.98 7.59
N LEU A 116 -2.97 -8.95 6.29
CA LEU A 116 -2.24 -9.76 5.30
C LEU A 116 -0.76 -9.36 5.23
N VAL A 117 -0.45 -8.06 5.30
CA VAL A 117 0.93 -7.56 5.33
C VAL A 117 1.63 -7.96 6.62
N LEU A 118 0.96 -7.92 7.77
CA LEU A 118 1.52 -8.41 9.05
C LEU A 118 1.85 -9.90 9.00
N ILE A 119 0.96 -10.71 8.41
CA ILE A 119 1.21 -12.13 8.18
C ILE A 119 2.43 -12.32 7.28
N ALA A 120 2.50 -11.59 6.17
CA ALA A 120 3.65 -11.64 5.25
C ALA A 120 4.96 -11.22 5.95
N LEU A 121 4.94 -10.17 6.78
CA LEU A 121 6.10 -9.72 7.57
C LEU A 121 6.53 -10.77 8.60
N ARG A 122 5.60 -11.43 9.28
CA ARG A 122 5.90 -12.53 10.20
C ARG A 122 6.53 -13.72 9.48
N GLN A 123 6.04 -14.08 8.31
CA GLN A 123 6.65 -15.12 7.47
C GLN A 123 8.08 -14.73 7.04
N VAL A 124 8.31 -13.44 6.73
CA VAL A 124 9.62 -12.94 6.34
C VAL A 124 10.63 -12.91 7.49
N ASN A 125 10.14 -12.64 8.70
CA ASN A 125 10.91 -12.63 9.94
C ASN A 125 11.00 -14.01 10.62
N GLY A 126 10.41 -15.07 10.05
CA GLY A 126 10.43 -16.42 10.59
C GLY A 126 11.85 -16.93 10.91
N PRO A 127 11.98 -17.95 11.79
CA PRO A 127 13.21 -18.25 12.52
C PRO A 127 14.36 -18.65 11.58
N ARG A 128 15.16 -17.67 11.17
CA ARG A 128 16.39 -17.84 10.38
C ARG A 128 17.58 -18.37 11.20
N GLY A 129 17.37 -18.81 12.45
CA GLY A 129 18.45 -19.01 13.43
C GLY A 129 18.51 -20.38 14.13
N ARG A 130 17.75 -21.40 13.73
CA ARG A 130 17.78 -22.72 14.40
C ARG A 130 18.40 -23.86 13.58
N THR A 131 19.22 -23.53 12.59
CA THR A 131 19.95 -24.52 11.78
C THR A 131 21.47 -24.31 11.76
N LEU A 132 22.02 -23.41 12.58
CA LEU A 132 23.47 -23.15 12.64
C LEU A 132 24.27 -24.08 13.56
N PHE A 133 23.64 -25.10 14.18
CA PHE A 133 24.30 -26.02 15.12
C PHE A 133 24.27 -27.51 14.71
N ARG A 134 24.12 -27.84 13.41
CA ARG A 134 23.95 -29.26 12.99
C ARG A 134 24.87 -29.75 11.86
N GLN A 135 26.04 -29.15 11.70
CA GLN A 135 27.15 -29.68 10.89
C GLN A 135 28.41 -29.11 11.57
N GLU A 136 29.08 -29.81 12.49
CA GLU A 136 30.27 -30.64 12.21
C GLU A 136 30.74 -31.38 13.50
N GLU A 137 29.87 -32.17 14.14
CA GLU A 137 30.32 -33.20 15.13
C GLU A 137 30.53 -34.59 14.47
N ALA A 138 30.74 -34.64 13.16
CA ALA A 138 30.87 -35.90 12.42
C ALA A 138 32.06 -35.90 11.46
N SER A 139 33.27 -35.85 12.02
CA SER A 139 34.45 -36.47 11.41
C SER A 139 35.54 -36.65 12.47
N PHE A 140 35.51 -37.82 13.12
CA PHE A 140 36.68 -38.42 13.76
C PHE A 140 37.51 -39.17 12.71
#